data_AF-A0A1B6IV63-F1
#
_entry.id   AF-A0A1B6IV63-F1
#
_cell.length_a   1.000
_cell.length_b   1.000
_cell.length_c   1.000
_cell.angle_alpha   90.00
_cell.angle_beta   90.00
_cell.angle_gamma   90.00
#
_symmetry.space_group_name_H-M   'P 1'
#
loop_
_entity.id
_entity.type
_entity.pdbx_description
1 polymer ?
#
loop_
_entity_poly.entity_id
_entity_poly.type
_entity_poly.pdbx_seq_one_letter_code
_entity_poly.pdbx_strand_id
1 'polypeptide(L)'
;TKREQVTRILLNPAPLSSAHSDLEAAISTFLHRTVDTFDLTHSIEEVTSQLWATLYDYPCLKTCGGLLQYIRDSVRLAWALTNQSPSYVLEYEQRVFRRDLHVRFHSADSDSDHIRTYLWPALLQGPGGQCVHKAVVIT
;
A
#
# COMPACT_ATOMS: atom_id res chain seq x y z
N THR A 1 34.86 -29.11 4.14
CA THR A 1 35.28 -29.56 2.79
C THR A 1 35.26 -28.39 1.81
N LYS A 2 36.00 -28.42 0.67
CA LYS A 2 35.97 -27.33 -0.35
C LYS A 2 34.54 -26.99 -0.81
N ARG A 3 33.65 -27.99 -0.81
CA ARG A 3 32.22 -27.84 -1.11
C ARG A 3 31.49 -26.91 -0.14
N GLU A 4 31.73 -27.05 1.17
CA GLU A 4 31.14 -26.15 2.19
C GLU A 4 31.65 -24.72 2.08
N GLN A 5 32.93 -24.52 1.72
CA GLN A 5 33.48 -23.18 1.48
C GLN A 5 32.83 -22.49 0.28
N VAL A 6 32.62 -23.21 -0.83
CA VAL A 6 31.94 -22.67 -2.03
C VAL A 6 30.48 -22.35 -1.72
N THR A 7 29.78 -23.22 -1.00
CA THR A 7 28.40 -22.97 -0.56
C THR A 7 28.30 -21.75 0.35
N ARG A 8 29.28 -21.53 1.24
CA ARG A 8 29.33 -20.35 2.11
C ARG A 8 29.57 -19.04 1.35
N ILE A 9 30.36 -19.07 0.28
CA ILE A 9 30.65 -17.89 -0.56
C ILE A 9 29.45 -17.55 -1.44
N LEU A 10 28.77 -18.56 -1.99
CA LEU A 10 27.59 -18.36 -2.86
C LEU A 10 26.31 -17.99 -2.08
N LEU A 11 26.21 -18.39 -0.81
CA LEU A 11 25.06 -18.09 0.05
C LEU A 11 25.27 -16.86 0.94
N ASN A 12 26.45 -16.22 0.91
CA ASN A 12 26.62 -14.94 1.57
C ASN A 12 26.00 -13.88 0.66
N PRO A 13 24.94 -13.16 1.07
CA PRO A 13 24.52 -12.00 0.33
C PRO A 13 25.73 -11.08 0.25
N ALA A 14 26.10 -10.67 -0.97
CA ALA A 14 27.17 -9.72 -1.15
C ALA A 14 26.94 -8.54 -0.20
N PRO A 15 27.97 -8.04 0.51
CA PRO A 15 27.79 -6.89 1.37
C PRO A 15 27.13 -5.78 0.55
N LEU A 16 26.09 -5.15 1.10
CA LEU A 16 25.40 -4.00 0.50
C LEU A 16 26.47 -2.98 0.14
N SER A 17 26.90 -2.98 -1.12
CA SER A 17 27.93 -2.08 -1.59
C SER A 17 27.30 -0.70 -1.72
N SER A 18 28.10 0.36 -1.62
CA SER A 18 27.61 1.73 -1.86
C SER A 18 26.90 1.84 -3.22
N ALA A 19 27.33 1.06 -4.22
CA ALA A 19 26.69 1.01 -5.52
C ALA A 19 25.23 0.49 -5.47
N HIS A 20 24.89 -0.40 -4.53
CA HIS A 20 23.51 -0.86 -4.35
C HIS A 20 22.61 0.26 -3.81
N SER A 21 23.05 0.93 -2.74
CA SER A 21 22.30 2.06 -2.15
C SER A 21 22.17 3.22 -3.14
N ASP A 22 23.22 3.50 -3.91
CA ASP A 22 23.20 4.56 -4.92
C ASP A 22 22.21 4.25 -6.05
N LEU A 23 22.15 2.97 -6.47
CA LEU A 23 21.18 2.51 -7.45
C LEU A 23 19.74 2.59 -6.93
N GLU A 24 19.47 2.13 -5.70
CA GLU A 24 18.15 2.24 -5.08
C GLU A 24 17.69 3.70 -4.96
N ALA A 25 18.59 4.60 -4.54
CA ALA A 25 18.31 6.02 -4.45
C ALA A 25 18.01 6.64 -5.82
N ALA A 26 18.75 6.26 -6.86
CA ALA A 26 18.52 6.70 -8.23
C ALA A 26 17.17 6.20 -8.78
N ILE A 27 16.83 4.93 -8.55
CA ILE A 27 15.53 4.35 -8.93
C ILE A 27 14.39 5.06 -8.20
N SER A 28 14.49 5.21 -6.88
CA SER A 28 13.48 5.91 -6.08
C SER A 28 13.28 7.35 -6.58
N THR A 29 14.37 8.07 -6.86
CA THR A 29 14.31 9.42 -7.43
C THR A 29 13.63 9.45 -8.80
N PHE A 30 13.93 8.50 -9.67
CA PHE A 30 13.30 8.40 -10.99
C PHE A 30 11.80 8.13 -10.88
N LEU A 31 11.41 7.15 -10.07
CA LEU A 31 10.00 6.78 -9.88
C LEU A 31 9.21 7.94 -9.25
N HIS A 32 9.79 8.63 -8.27
CA HIS A 32 9.19 9.79 -7.65
C HIS A 32 8.97 10.93 -8.65
N ARG A 33 9.97 11.23 -9.50
CA ARG A 33 9.87 12.28 -10.54
C ARG A 33 8.88 11.95 -11.66
N THR A 34 8.63 10.67 -11.88
CA THR A 34 7.76 10.20 -12.98
C THR A 34 6.36 9.82 -12.48
N VAL A 35 6.01 10.09 -11.22
CA VAL A 35 4.69 9.76 -10.63
C VAL A 35 3.52 10.21 -11.50
N ASP A 36 3.60 11.39 -12.10
CA ASP A 36 2.50 11.95 -12.89
C ASP A 36 2.46 11.43 -14.34
N THR A 37 3.61 11.01 -14.89
CA THR A 37 3.75 10.65 -16.31
C THR A 37 3.94 9.15 -16.55
N PHE A 38 4.17 8.36 -15.49
CA PHE A 38 4.36 6.93 -15.60
C PHE A 38 3.10 6.27 -16.14
N ASP A 39 3.28 5.35 -17.08
CA ASP A 39 2.16 4.62 -17.67
C ASP A 39 1.66 3.54 -16.71
N LEU A 40 0.43 3.71 -16.23
CA LEU A 40 -0.23 2.80 -15.30
C LEU A 40 -1.29 1.93 -15.99
N THR A 41 -1.34 1.91 -17.33
CA THR A 41 -2.38 1.20 -18.10
C THR A 41 -2.50 -0.27 -17.67
N HIS A 42 -1.37 -0.98 -17.57
CA HIS A 42 -1.36 -2.38 -17.15
C HIS A 42 -1.92 -2.58 -15.72
N SER A 43 -1.50 -1.76 -14.76
CA SER A 43 -1.99 -1.84 -13.37
C SER A 43 -3.49 -1.52 -13.28
N ILE A 44 -3.96 -0.57 -14.09
CA ILE A 44 -5.38 -0.23 -14.18
C ILE A 44 -6.17 -1.43 -14.74
N GLU A 45 -5.69 -2.06 -15.80
CA GLU A 45 -6.34 -3.24 -16.40
C GLU A 45 -6.41 -4.42 -15.42
N GLU A 46 -5.33 -4.67 -14.68
CA GLU A 46 -5.28 -5.74 -13.68
C GLU A 46 -6.29 -5.53 -12.55
N VAL A 47 -6.30 -4.33 -11.94
CA VAL A 47 -7.27 -3.98 -10.88
C VAL A 47 -8.70 -4.05 -11.40
N THR A 48 -8.92 -3.56 -12.62
CA THR A 48 -10.22 -3.61 -13.29
C THR A 48 -10.69 -5.05 -13.50
N SER A 49 -9.80 -5.94 -13.94
CA SER A 49 -10.09 -7.36 -14.13
C SER A 49 -10.50 -8.06 -12.82
N GLN A 50 -9.76 -7.83 -11.74
CA GLN A 50 -10.08 -8.38 -10.42
C GLN A 50 -11.43 -7.85 -9.89
N LEU A 51 -11.71 -6.56 -10.11
CA LEU A 51 -12.99 -5.97 -9.74
C LEU A 51 -14.15 -6.61 -10.49
N TRP A 52 -13.99 -6.91 -11.79
CA TRP A 52 -15.01 -7.59 -12.59
C TRP A 52 -15.22 -9.05 -12.23
N ALA A 53 -14.18 -9.75 -11.79
CA ALA A 53 -14.31 -11.08 -11.22
C ALA A 53 -15.11 -11.06 -9.91
N THR A 54 -14.93 -10.00 -9.10
CA THR A 54 -15.61 -9.84 -7.81
C THR A 54 -17.06 -9.39 -7.96
N LEU A 55 -17.32 -8.42 -8.84
CA LEU A 55 -18.64 -7.83 -9.10
C LEU A 55 -19.34 -8.49 -10.30
N TYR A 56 -19.18 -9.81 -10.47
CA TYR A 56 -19.65 -10.54 -11.65
C TYR A 56 -21.17 -10.42 -11.86
N ASP A 57 -21.94 -10.27 -10.78
CA ASP A 57 -23.41 -10.08 -10.80
C ASP A 57 -23.84 -8.66 -11.25
N TYR A 58 -22.91 -7.71 -11.40
CA TYR A 58 -23.20 -6.31 -11.72
C TYR A 58 -22.53 -5.85 -13.03
N PRO A 59 -22.86 -6.45 -14.18
CA PRO A 59 -22.19 -6.17 -15.44
C PRO A 59 -22.37 -4.72 -15.93
N CYS A 60 -23.44 -4.04 -15.52
CA CYS A 60 -23.70 -2.63 -15.83
C CYS A 60 -22.62 -1.68 -15.28
N LEU A 61 -21.88 -2.08 -14.25
CA LEU A 61 -20.81 -1.27 -13.68
C LEU A 61 -19.60 -1.14 -14.61
N LYS A 62 -19.41 -2.08 -15.55
CA LYS A 62 -18.30 -2.06 -16.52
C LYS A 62 -18.37 -0.86 -17.47
N THR A 63 -19.56 -0.33 -17.72
CA THR A 63 -19.79 0.84 -18.58
C THR A 63 -20.01 2.12 -17.78
N CYS A 64 -19.98 2.04 -16.45
CA CYS A 64 -20.12 3.20 -15.59
C CYS A 64 -18.84 4.05 -15.65
N GLY A 65 -18.89 5.15 -16.41
CA GLY A 65 -17.74 6.05 -16.58
C GLY A 65 -17.21 6.61 -15.26
N GLY A 66 -18.08 6.89 -14.28
CA GLY A 66 -17.68 7.36 -12.96
C GLY A 66 -16.89 6.32 -12.17
N LEU A 67 -17.29 5.05 -12.23
CA LEU A 67 -16.55 3.96 -11.60
C LEU A 67 -15.20 3.72 -12.29
N LEU A 68 -15.18 3.73 -13.63
CA LEU A 68 -13.94 3.60 -14.40
C LEU A 68 -12.95 4.72 -14.05
N GLN A 69 -13.43 5.96 -13.90
CA GLN A 69 -12.59 7.08 -13.48
C GLN A 69 -12.07 6.88 -12.05
N TYR A 70 -12.94 6.50 -11.12
CA TYR A 70 -12.56 6.23 -9.73
C TYR A 70 -11.47 5.14 -9.61
N ILE A 71 -11.55 4.07 -10.42
CA ILE A 71 -10.52 3.02 -10.46
C ILE A 71 -9.17 3.62 -10.90
N ARG A 72 -9.16 4.41 -11.99
CA ARG A 72 -7.94 5.06 -12.49
C ARG A 72 -7.32 5.97 -11.45
N ASP A 73 -8.12 6.80 -10.81
CA ASP A 73 -7.68 7.73 -9.78
C ASP A 73 -7.12 6.98 -8.56
N SER A 74 -7.74 5.86 -8.19
CA SER A 74 -7.28 5.01 -7.09
C SER A 74 -5.92 4.38 -7.38
N VAL A 75 -5.72 3.83 -8.60
CA VAL A 75 -4.44 3.23 -9.00
C VAL A 75 -3.34 4.29 -9.06
N ARG A 76 -3.66 5.47 -9.61
CA ARG A 76 -2.72 6.59 -9.67
C ARG A 76 -2.34 7.11 -8.28
N LEU A 77 -3.31 7.21 -7.37
CA LEU A 77 -3.05 7.57 -5.98
C LEU A 77 -2.18 6.53 -5.27
N ALA A 78 -2.47 5.24 -5.43
CA ALA A 78 -1.66 4.16 -4.87
C ALA A 78 -0.21 4.20 -5.38
N TRP A 79 -0.02 4.44 -6.69
CA TRP A 79 1.30 4.64 -7.30
C TRP A 79 2.04 5.84 -6.69
N ALA A 80 1.36 6.98 -6.56
CA ALA A 80 1.95 8.19 -6.00
C ALA A 80 2.39 7.99 -4.54
N LEU A 81 1.57 7.32 -3.72
CA LEU A 81 1.84 7.02 -2.31
C LEU A 81 2.99 6.02 -2.10
N THR A 82 3.09 5.03 -2.98
CA THR A 82 4.12 3.98 -2.88
C THR A 82 5.51 4.49 -3.25
N ASN A 83 5.59 5.44 -4.19
CA ASN A 83 6.86 6.02 -4.68
C ASN A 83 7.34 7.24 -3.86
N GLN A 84 6.83 7.42 -2.65
CA GLN A 84 7.33 8.41 -1.70
C GLN A 84 8.55 7.86 -0.95
N SER A 85 9.36 8.74 -0.37
CA SER A 85 10.46 8.37 0.51
C SER A 85 10.32 9.15 1.83
N PRO A 86 9.80 8.53 2.91
CA PRO A 86 9.36 7.14 3.05
C PRO A 86 8.06 6.84 2.26
N SER A 87 7.87 5.58 1.83
CA SER A 87 6.65 5.14 1.18
C SER A 87 5.48 5.12 2.15
N TYR A 88 4.26 5.39 1.67
CA TYR A 88 3.08 5.31 2.52
C TYR A 88 2.54 3.88 2.57
N VAL A 89 2.12 3.44 3.76
CA VAL A 89 1.60 2.10 4.00
C VAL A 89 0.25 2.14 4.71
N LEU A 90 -0.59 1.15 4.43
CA LEU A 90 -1.88 0.98 5.10
C LEU A 90 -1.71 0.15 6.37
N GLU A 91 -2.31 0.60 7.46
CA GLU A 91 -2.39 -0.13 8.74
C GLU A 91 -3.86 -0.45 9.06
N TYR A 92 -4.15 -1.73 9.25
CA TYR A 92 -5.50 -2.25 9.53
C TYR A 92 -5.50 -3.56 10.35
N GLU A 93 -4.36 -3.89 10.97
CA GLU A 93 -4.19 -5.14 11.72
C GLU A 93 -4.40 -4.96 13.23
N GLN A 94 -4.22 -3.74 13.75
CA GLN A 94 -4.43 -3.46 15.17
C GLN A 94 -5.84 -3.89 15.64
N ARG A 95 -5.91 -4.51 16.82
CA ARG A 95 -7.17 -4.99 17.42
C ARG A 95 -7.61 -4.18 18.64
N VAL A 96 -6.81 -3.20 19.03
CA VAL A 96 -7.07 -2.31 20.17
C VAL A 96 -7.08 -0.87 19.69
N PHE A 97 -8.07 -0.11 20.13
CA PHE A 97 -8.27 1.28 19.78
C PHE A 97 -7.11 2.14 20.27
N ARG A 98 -6.64 3.02 19.38
CA ARG A 98 -5.51 3.90 19.59
C ARG A 98 -5.86 5.26 19.04
N ARG A 99 -6.00 6.27 19.91
CA ARG A 99 -6.47 7.61 19.52
C ARG A 99 -5.55 8.30 18.50
N ASP A 100 -4.29 7.94 18.47
CA ASP A 100 -3.29 8.41 17.52
C ASP A 100 -3.48 7.83 16.11
N LEU A 101 -3.99 6.59 16.02
CA LEU A 101 -4.16 5.88 14.76
C LEU A 101 -5.61 5.80 14.27
N HIS A 102 -6.58 5.88 15.16
CA HIS A 102 -7.97 5.52 14.88
C HIS A 102 -8.94 6.63 15.29
N VAL A 103 -10.02 6.74 14.53
CA VAL A 103 -11.26 7.44 14.88
C VAL A 103 -12.40 6.44 14.93
N ARG A 104 -13.28 6.59 15.91
CA ARG A 104 -14.46 5.73 16.04
C ARG A 104 -15.51 6.16 15.04
N PHE A 105 -16.17 5.20 14.41
CA PHE A 105 -17.41 5.45 13.69
C PHE A 105 -18.49 5.92 14.68
N HIS A 106 -19.41 6.78 14.23
CA HIS A 106 -20.33 7.50 15.13
C HIS A 106 -21.28 6.60 15.94
N SER A 107 -21.50 5.35 15.51
CA SER A 107 -22.32 4.36 16.21
C SER A 107 -21.52 3.30 16.97
N ALA A 108 -20.21 3.46 17.11
CA ALA A 108 -19.35 2.52 17.83
C ALA A 108 -19.51 2.67 19.35
N ASP A 109 -19.32 1.56 20.07
CA ASP A 109 -19.32 1.56 21.53
C ASP A 109 -18.10 2.32 22.07
N SER A 110 -18.34 3.39 22.85
CA SER A 110 -17.28 4.22 23.42
C SER A 110 -16.54 3.54 24.57
N ASP A 111 -17.15 2.54 25.20
CA ASP A 111 -16.65 1.91 26.42
C ASP A 111 -15.75 0.70 26.11
N SER A 112 -15.81 0.22 24.86
CA SER A 112 -14.93 -0.80 24.30
C SER A 112 -13.77 -0.17 23.54
N ASP A 113 -12.56 -0.66 23.80
CA ASP A 113 -11.39 -0.40 22.96
C ASP A 113 -11.11 -1.56 21.99
N HIS A 114 -11.91 -2.62 21.98
CA HIS A 114 -11.68 -3.77 21.09
C HIS A 114 -12.18 -3.47 19.68
N ILE A 115 -11.30 -3.48 18.69
CA ILE A 115 -11.69 -3.20 17.30
C ILE A 115 -12.33 -4.45 16.68
N ARG A 116 -13.62 -4.34 16.36
CA ARG A 116 -14.39 -5.39 15.70
C ARG A 116 -14.17 -5.38 14.20
N THR A 117 -14.14 -4.19 13.59
CA THR A 117 -14.06 -4.05 12.13
C THR A 117 -13.48 -2.69 11.75
N TYR A 118 -12.67 -2.69 10.69
CA TYR A 118 -12.20 -1.49 10.02
C TYR A 118 -13.18 -1.11 8.91
N LEU A 119 -13.63 0.14 8.91
CA LEU A 119 -14.33 0.75 7.78
C LEU A 119 -13.35 1.39 6.80
N TRP A 120 -12.24 1.91 7.31
CA TRP A 120 -11.18 2.49 6.51
C TRP A 120 -9.82 2.30 7.20
N PRO A 121 -8.74 1.93 6.48
CA PRO A 121 -7.41 1.75 7.06
C PRO A 121 -6.77 3.07 7.48
N ALA A 122 -5.80 3.02 8.38
CA ALA A 122 -4.90 4.13 8.66
C ALA A 122 -3.85 4.23 7.54
N LEU A 123 -3.40 5.45 7.24
CA LEU A 123 -2.28 5.72 6.34
C LEU A 123 -1.09 6.20 7.16
N LEU A 124 0.03 5.48 7.07
CA LEU A 124 1.27 5.79 7.75
C LEU A 124 2.35 6.18 6.74
N GLN A 125 3.22 7.13 7.10
CA GLN A 125 4.43 7.43 6.33
C GLN A 125 5.56 6.48 6.75
N GLY A 126 5.68 5.36 6.05
CA GLY A 126 6.60 4.26 6.35
C GLY A 126 6.04 3.26 7.38
N PRO A 127 6.61 2.04 7.45
CA PRO A 127 6.22 1.04 8.45
C PRO A 127 6.41 1.56 9.88
N GLY A 128 5.32 1.65 10.65
CA GLY A 128 5.34 2.19 12.01
C GLY A 128 5.67 3.69 12.11
N GLY A 129 5.64 4.41 10.99
CA GLY A 129 5.91 5.84 10.93
C GLY A 129 4.74 6.71 11.35
N GLN A 130 4.79 8.00 10.99
CA GLN A 130 3.77 8.97 11.37
C GLN A 130 2.43 8.63 10.71
N CYS A 131 1.35 8.64 11.50
CA CYS A 131 0.00 8.54 10.97
C CYS A 131 -0.41 9.87 10.33
N VAL A 132 -0.65 9.83 9.01
CA VAL A 132 -1.10 10.98 8.23
C VAL A 132 -2.61 10.94 7.98
N HIS A 133 -3.23 9.77 8.08
CA HIS A 133 -4.67 9.60 8.03
C HIS A 133 -5.11 8.51 9.01
N LYS A 134 -6.05 8.81 9.90
CA LYS A 134 -6.50 7.86 10.90
C LYS A 134 -7.47 6.84 10.29
N ALA A 135 -7.38 5.60 10.75
CA ALA A 135 -8.33 4.55 10.41
C ALA A 135 -9.71 4.89 10.98
N VAL A 136 -10.77 4.46 10.30
CA VAL A 136 -12.14 4.51 10.83
C VAL A 136 -12.52 3.12 11.30
N VAL A 137 -12.85 2.98 12.59
CA VAL A 137 -13.08 1.67 13.22
C VAL A 137 -14.42 1.60 13.96
N ILE A 138 -14.95 0.38 14.07
CA ILE A 138 -16.05 0.03 14.96
C ILE A 138 -15.48 -0.75 16.13
N THR A 139 -15.69 -0.25 17.35
CA THR A 139 -15.29 -0.86 18.63
C THR A 139 -16.46 -1.53 19.36
#